data_AF-V5GM28-F1
#
_entry.id   AF-V5GM28-F1
#
_cell.length_a   1.000
_cell.length_b   1.000
_cell.length_c   1.000
_cell.angle_alpha   90.00
_cell.angle_beta   90.00
_cell.angle_gamma   90.00
#
_symmetry.space_group_name_H-M   'P 1'
#
loop_
_entity.id
_entity.type
_entity.pdbx_description
1 polymer ?
#
loop_
_entity_poly.entity_id
_entity_poly.type
_entity_poly.pdbx_seq_one_letter_code
_entity_poly.pdbx_strand_id
1 'polypeptide(L)'
;LGPKSQDEKGKHKDECEGLVLITSLVTSCIRGLHDCSSKLFSLEILLELASHASDETILDRILPYIMFLGHDSSTRVKISAINTITKCLDLVVKIPRSDANIFPEYILPELAPLATDPNTCVRAAYAKNIAKLAEISLRYLEQIQNDWYDHSSINKKDTFNYELELQALHEMISQTVSALLTDTQSNVKQTLVDSGITKLCVFFGKARANDVILSHMITFLNDKEDRELR
;
A
#
# COMPACT_ATOMS: atom_id res chain seq x y z
N LEU A 1 15.31 -35.58 28.98
CA LEU A 1 14.50 -36.08 27.85
C LEU A 1 13.06 -35.70 28.12
N GLY A 2 12.59 -34.60 27.53
CA GLY A 2 11.19 -34.19 27.56
C GLY A 2 10.83 -33.61 26.20
N PRO A 3 9.80 -34.12 25.51
CA PRO A 3 9.37 -33.56 24.24
C PRO A 3 8.49 -32.34 24.56
N LYS A 4 9.02 -31.12 24.39
CA LYS A 4 8.23 -29.88 24.51
C LYS A 4 8.20 -29.06 23.22
N SER A 5 8.89 -29.49 22.16
CA SER A 5 9.06 -28.72 20.92
C SER A 5 8.07 -29.07 19.80
N GLN A 6 7.24 -30.11 19.96
CA GLN A 6 6.27 -30.53 18.94
C GLN A 6 4.86 -29.99 19.18
N ASP A 7 4.44 -29.79 20.43
CA ASP A 7 3.08 -29.31 20.76
C ASP A 7 2.86 -27.81 20.47
N GLU A 8 3.88 -26.96 20.61
CA GLU A 8 3.76 -25.52 20.31
C GLU A 8 3.64 -25.23 18.80
N LYS A 9 4.26 -26.06 17.95
CA LYS A 9 4.15 -25.95 16.49
C LYS A 9 2.79 -26.39 15.94
N GLY A 10 2.11 -27.32 16.62
CA GLY A 10 0.74 -27.72 16.26
C GLY A 10 -0.27 -26.62 16.59
N LYS A 11 -0.14 -26.00 17.77
CA LYS A 11 -1.06 -24.96 18.25
C LYS A 11 -1.10 -23.70 17.37
N HIS A 12 0.06 -23.24 16.92
CA HIS A 12 0.19 -22.05 16.08
C HIS A 12 -0.32 -22.26 14.64
N LYS A 13 -0.36 -23.52 14.18
CA LYS A 13 -0.87 -23.90 12.87
C LYS A 13 -2.41 -23.97 12.87
N ASP A 14 -2.98 -24.51 13.94
CA ASP A 14 -4.44 -24.61 14.12
C ASP A 14 -5.11 -23.24 14.35
N GLU A 15 -4.43 -22.31 15.04
CA GLU A 15 -4.92 -20.94 15.25
C GLU A 15 -5.07 -20.16 13.93
N CYS A 16 -4.14 -20.35 12.98
CA CYS A 16 -4.22 -19.75 11.65
C CYS A 16 -5.34 -20.35 10.80
N GLU A 17 -5.61 -21.66 10.92
CA GLU A 17 -6.64 -22.33 10.10
C GLU A 17 -8.05 -21.83 10.42
N GLY A 18 -8.37 -21.66 11.70
CA GLY A 18 -9.64 -21.06 12.14
C GLY A 18 -9.84 -19.64 11.61
N LEU A 19 -8.78 -18.82 11.65
CA LEU A 19 -8.81 -17.45 11.14
C LEU A 19 -9.00 -17.41 9.61
N VAL A 20 -8.37 -18.34 8.88
CA VAL A 20 -8.56 -18.47 7.41
C VAL A 20 -10.01 -18.84 7.08
N LEU A 21 -10.67 -19.69 7.89
CA LEU A 21 -12.09 -20.01 7.71
C LEU A 21 -12.98 -18.79 7.95
N ILE A 22 -12.74 -18.03 9.02
CA ILE A 22 -13.47 -16.79 9.32
C ILE A 22 -13.26 -15.76 8.19
N THR A 23 -12.02 -15.61 7.73
CA THR A 23 -11.67 -14.75 6.60
C THR A 23 -12.42 -15.16 5.34
N SER A 24 -12.47 -16.47 5.04
CA SER A 24 -13.21 -17.00 3.89
C SER A 24 -14.71 -16.74 4.00
N LEU A 25 -15.29 -16.87 5.19
CA LEU A 25 -16.69 -16.55 5.44
C LEU A 25 -16.98 -15.06 5.18
N VAL A 26 -16.21 -14.17 5.81
CA VAL A 26 -16.39 -12.71 5.66
C VAL A 26 -16.23 -12.30 4.20
N THR A 27 -15.17 -12.74 3.54
CA THR A 27 -14.89 -12.39 2.14
C THR A 27 -15.95 -12.91 1.17
N SER A 28 -16.57 -14.06 1.46
CA SER A 28 -17.69 -14.58 0.66
C SER A 28 -18.92 -13.65 0.64
N CYS A 29 -19.12 -12.85 1.68
CA CYS A 29 -20.26 -11.93 1.79
C CYS A 29 -20.03 -10.59 1.06
N ILE A 30 -18.78 -10.17 0.87
CA ILE A 30 -18.44 -8.80 0.44
C ILE A 30 -19.04 -8.42 -0.91
N ARG A 31 -19.01 -9.33 -1.89
CA ARG A 31 -19.56 -9.07 -3.23
C ARG A 31 -21.09 -8.86 -3.23
N GLY A 32 -21.79 -9.38 -2.21
CA GLY A 32 -23.24 -9.22 -2.04
C GLY A 32 -23.65 -8.02 -1.20
N LEU A 33 -22.69 -7.23 -0.68
CA LEU A 33 -23.00 -6.05 0.12
C LEU A 33 -23.48 -4.91 -0.78
N HIS A 34 -24.69 -4.41 -0.52
CA HIS A 34 -25.25 -3.26 -1.22
C HIS A 34 -25.17 -1.97 -0.40
N ASP A 35 -25.34 -2.06 0.92
CA ASP A 35 -25.34 -0.89 1.80
C ASP A 35 -23.91 -0.35 2.06
N CYS A 36 -23.78 0.98 2.06
CA CYS A 36 -22.52 1.66 2.32
C CYS A 36 -21.99 1.34 3.72
N SER A 37 -22.85 1.25 4.73
CA SER A 37 -22.42 1.02 6.11
C SER A 37 -21.88 -0.39 6.27
N SER A 38 -22.56 -1.40 5.69
CA SER A 38 -22.08 -2.78 5.69
C SER A 38 -20.72 -2.94 5.01
N LYS A 39 -20.48 -2.21 3.91
CA LYS A 39 -19.18 -2.20 3.23
C LYS A 39 -18.09 -1.59 4.13
N LEU A 40 -18.38 -0.48 4.82
CA LEU A 40 -17.45 0.12 5.76
C LEU A 40 -17.12 -0.82 6.93
N PHE A 41 -18.13 -1.46 7.53
CA PHE A 41 -17.90 -2.47 8.57
C PHE A 41 -17.09 -3.66 8.06
N SER A 42 -17.30 -4.09 6.81
CA SER A 42 -16.51 -5.17 6.23
C SER A 42 -15.02 -4.80 6.12
N LEU A 43 -14.70 -3.53 5.80
CA LEU A 43 -13.32 -3.05 5.76
C LEU A 43 -12.68 -3.03 7.17
N GLU A 44 -13.44 -2.66 8.20
CA GLU A 44 -12.99 -2.70 9.59
C GLU A 44 -12.73 -4.15 10.04
N ILE A 45 -13.65 -5.06 9.74
CA ILE A 45 -13.50 -6.50 10.05
C ILE A 45 -12.29 -7.08 9.33
N LEU A 46 -12.12 -6.81 8.03
CA LEU A 46 -10.97 -7.31 7.26
C LEU A 46 -9.65 -6.80 7.81
N LEU A 47 -9.59 -5.54 8.26
CA LEU A 47 -8.39 -5.00 8.91
C LEU A 47 -8.08 -5.68 10.23
N GLU A 48 -9.10 -5.92 11.05
CA GLU A 48 -8.93 -6.63 12.32
C GLU A 48 -8.43 -8.05 12.07
N LEU A 49 -9.04 -8.79 11.14
CA LEU A 49 -8.59 -10.12 10.74
C LEU A 49 -7.15 -10.11 10.24
N ALA A 50 -6.77 -9.11 9.41
CA ALA A 50 -5.41 -8.97 8.89
C ALA A 50 -4.37 -8.82 10.00
N SER A 51 -4.71 -8.20 11.14
CA SER A 51 -3.77 -8.00 12.24
C SER A 51 -3.35 -9.29 12.95
N HIS A 52 -4.10 -10.38 12.75
CA HIS A 52 -3.83 -11.71 13.30
C HIS A 52 -3.51 -12.75 12.22
N ALA A 53 -3.56 -12.39 10.93
CA ALA A 53 -3.37 -13.32 9.83
C ALA A 53 -1.90 -13.48 9.44
N SER A 54 -1.57 -14.57 8.74
CA SER A 54 -0.27 -14.70 8.11
C SER A 54 -0.11 -13.70 6.95
N ASP A 55 1.13 -13.33 6.65
CA ASP A 55 1.49 -12.48 5.51
C ASP A 55 0.81 -12.95 4.20
N GLU A 56 0.88 -14.26 3.92
CA GLU A 56 0.21 -14.89 2.77
C GLU A 56 -1.32 -14.71 2.81
N THR A 57 -1.96 -14.84 3.98
CA THR A 57 -3.41 -14.67 4.10
C THR A 57 -3.81 -13.21 3.85
N ILE A 58 -3.01 -12.26 4.32
CA ILE A 58 -3.24 -10.83 4.07
C ILE A 58 -3.22 -10.56 2.56
N LEU A 59 -2.18 -11.03 1.87
CA LEU A 59 -1.97 -10.75 0.44
C LEU A 59 -2.95 -11.52 -0.46
N ASP A 60 -3.15 -12.82 -0.24
CA ASP A 60 -3.91 -13.68 -1.16
C ASP A 60 -5.42 -13.67 -0.90
N ARG A 61 -5.82 -13.46 0.36
CA ARG A 61 -7.21 -13.67 0.79
C ARG A 61 -7.91 -12.40 1.23
N ILE A 62 -7.19 -11.43 1.81
CA ILE A 62 -7.80 -10.21 2.35
C ILE A 62 -7.69 -9.05 1.35
N LEU A 63 -6.46 -8.75 0.88
CA LEU A 63 -6.15 -7.63 0.01
C LEU A 63 -7.04 -7.55 -1.24
N PRO A 64 -7.35 -8.64 -1.97
CA PRO A 64 -8.15 -8.56 -3.19
C PRO A 64 -9.57 -8.05 -2.96
N TYR A 65 -10.14 -8.31 -1.79
CA TYR A 65 -11.48 -7.84 -1.43
C TYR A 65 -11.50 -6.39 -1.01
N ILE A 66 -10.43 -5.91 -0.37
CA ILE A 66 -10.27 -4.49 -0.06
C ILE A 66 -10.06 -3.70 -1.36
N MET A 67 -9.25 -4.22 -2.29
CA MET A 67 -9.06 -3.65 -3.63
C MET A 67 -10.38 -3.57 -4.40
N PHE A 68 -11.20 -4.63 -4.38
CA PHE A 68 -12.55 -4.61 -4.96
C PHE A 68 -13.42 -3.47 -4.39
N LEU A 69 -13.40 -3.27 -3.07
CA LEU A 69 -14.13 -2.16 -2.43
C LEU A 69 -13.51 -0.78 -2.73
N GLY A 70 -12.24 -0.71 -3.11
CA GLY A 70 -11.58 0.51 -3.62
C GLY A 70 -12.24 1.08 -4.87
N HIS A 71 -12.89 0.23 -5.66
CA HIS A 71 -13.62 0.61 -6.88
C HIS A 71 -15.12 0.86 -6.65
N ASP A 72 -15.57 0.92 -5.40
CA ASP A 72 -16.99 1.10 -5.07
C ASP A 72 -17.54 2.48 -5.52
N SER A 73 -18.82 2.57 -5.85
CA SER A 73 -19.44 3.85 -6.23
C SER A 73 -19.46 4.88 -5.10
N SER A 74 -19.49 4.43 -3.84
CA SER A 74 -19.48 5.31 -2.67
C SER A 74 -18.08 5.84 -2.39
N THR A 75 -17.92 7.17 -2.46
CA THR A 75 -16.72 7.90 -2.05
C THR A 75 -16.20 7.48 -0.67
N ARG A 76 -17.10 7.28 0.30
CA ARG A 76 -16.74 6.88 1.67
C ARG A 76 -16.06 5.51 1.70
N VAL A 77 -16.57 4.57 0.90
CA VAL A 77 -16.03 3.21 0.80
C VAL A 77 -14.65 3.25 0.14
N LYS A 78 -14.48 3.99 -0.97
CA LYS A 78 -13.17 4.17 -1.62
C LYS A 78 -12.12 4.74 -0.65
N ILE A 79 -12.46 5.81 0.08
CA ILE A 79 -11.56 6.44 1.07
C ILE A 79 -11.18 5.42 2.15
N SER A 80 -12.16 4.70 2.70
CA SER A 80 -11.89 3.70 3.72
C SER A 80 -11.01 2.57 3.18
N ALA A 81 -11.25 2.12 1.95
CA ALA A 81 -10.47 1.08 1.29
C ALA A 81 -9.01 1.50 1.10
N ILE A 82 -8.72 2.72 0.61
CA ILE A 82 -7.34 3.24 0.46
C ILE A 82 -6.58 3.17 1.80
N ASN A 83 -7.22 3.64 2.88
CA ASN A 83 -6.62 3.62 4.21
C ASN A 83 -6.41 2.17 4.70
N THR A 84 -7.38 1.28 4.48
CA THR A 84 -7.29 -0.12 4.89
C THR A 84 -6.23 -0.89 4.10
N ILE A 85 -6.12 -0.68 2.79
CA ILE A 85 -5.06 -1.27 1.94
C ILE A 85 -3.70 -0.90 2.49
N THR A 86 -3.47 0.38 2.74
CA THR A 86 -2.17 0.88 3.24
C THR A 86 -1.82 0.26 4.59
N LYS A 87 -2.79 0.13 5.50
CA LYS A 87 -2.59 -0.53 6.80
C LYS A 87 -2.33 -2.03 6.66
N CYS A 88 -3.10 -2.74 5.84
CA CYS A 88 -2.92 -4.18 5.61
C CYS A 88 -1.55 -4.48 5.00
N LEU A 89 -1.10 -3.68 4.03
CA LEU A 89 0.24 -3.82 3.45
C LEU A 89 1.34 -3.50 4.47
N ASP A 90 1.10 -2.59 5.42
CA ASP A 90 2.08 -2.31 6.47
C ASP A 90 2.21 -3.46 7.48
N LEU A 91 1.12 -4.20 7.72
CA LEU A 91 1.10 -5.36 8.63
C LEU A 91 1.92 -6.54 8.11
N VAL A 92 2.09 -6.67 6.79
CA VAL A 92 2.87 -7.74 6.20
C VAL A 92 4.33 -7.54 6.53
N VAL A 93 4.89 -8.50 7.26
CA VAL A 93 6.27 -8.43 7.77
C VAL A 93 7.22 -9.09 6.78
N LYS A 94 6.85 -10.24 6.21
CA LYS A 94 7.67 -11.01 5.27
C LYS A 94 6.96 -11.21 3.93
N ILE A 95 7.47 -10.59 2.87
CA ILE A 95 6.95 -10.81 1.50
C ILE A 95 7.35 -12.22 0.98
N PRO A 96 6.40 -13.06 0.51
CA PRO A 96 6.72 -14.29 -0.20
C PRO A 96 7.38 -14.00 -1.56
N ARG A 97 8.22 -14.91 -2.04
CA ARG A 97 8.92 -14.74 -3.34
C ARG A 97 7.97 -14.71 -4.55
N SER A 98 6.82 -15.39 -4.44
CA SER A 98 5.75 -15.35 -5.44
C SER A 98 5.23 -13.93 -5.66
N ASP A 99 5.32 -13.09 -4.63
CA ASP A 99 4.70 -11.76 -4.56
C ASP A 99 5.76 -10.65 -4.64
N ALA A 100 6.96 -10.98 -5.13
CA ALA A 100 8.08 -10.04 -5.20
C ALA A 100 7.72 -8.73 -5.96
N ASN A 101 6.93 -8.85 -7.01
CA ASN A 101 6.52 -7.73 -7.87
C ASN A 101 5.09 -7.26 -7.59
N ILE A 102 4.50 -7.58 -6.43
CA ILE A 102 3.10 -7.25 -6.13
C ILE A 102 2.80 -5.74 -6.21
N PHE A 103 3.78 -4.88 -5.90
CA PHE A 103 3.61 -3.43 -6.02
C PHE A 103 3.50 -2.94 -7.47
N PRO A 104 4.51 -3.16 -8.33
CA PRO A 104 4.45 -2.74 -9.72
C PRO A 104 3.38 -3.46 -10.55
N GLU A 105 3.10 -4.73 -10.27
CA GLU A 105 2.21 -5.53 -11.12
C GLU A 105 0.74 -5.47 -10.68
N TYR A 106 0.45 -5.16 -9.40
CA TYR A 106 -0.90 -5.20 -8.86
C TYR A 106 -1.28 -3.96 -8.06
N ILE A 107 -0.60 -3.67 -6.95
CA ILE A 107 -1.04 -2.64 -5.99
C ILE A 107 -1.05 -1.24 -6.62
N LEU A 108 0.05 -0.80 -7.25
CA LEU A 108 0.13 0.54 -7.81
C LEU A 108 -0.80 0.72 -9.02
N PRO A 109 -0.86 -0.21 -10.00
CA PRO A 109 -1.82 -0.11 -11.10
C PRO A 109 -3.28 -0.05 -10.65
N GLU A 110 -3.68 -0.88 -9.68
CA GLU A 110 -5.06 -0.88 -9.17
C GLU A 110 -5.42 0.40 -8.42
N LEU A 111 -4.45 0.99 -7.73
CA LEU A 111 -4.62 2.20 -6.94
C LEU A 111 -4.53 3.48 -7.80
N ALA A 112 -3.79 3.47 -8.91
CA ALA A 112 -3.51 4.66 -9.72
C ALA A 112 -4.76 5.48 -10.13
N PRO A 113 -5.90 4.88 -10.52
CA PRO A 113 -7.12 5.62 -10.85
C PRO A 113 -7.67 6.48 -9.69
N LEU A 114 -7.38 6.12 -8.44
CA LEU A 114 -7.88 6.84 -7.26
C LEU A 114 -7.15 8.17 -7.04
N ALA A 115 -5.94 8.33 -7.59
CA ALA A 115 -5.20 9.59 -7.55
C ALA A 115 -5.81 10.66 -8.48
N THR A 116 -6.61 10.25 -9.47
CA THR A 116 -7.32 11.14 -10.41
C THR A 116 -8.84 11.02 -10.30
N ASP A 117 -9.34 10.44 -9.19
CA ASP A 117 -10.77 10.27 -8.94
C ASP A 117 -11.52 11.61 -9.02
N PRO A 118 -12.73 11.67 -9.61
CA PRO A 118 -13.50 12.91 -9.70
C PRO A 118 -13.76 13.56 -8.34
N ASN A 119 -13.85 12.77 -7.27
CA ASN A 119 -14.08 13.29 -5.93
C ASN A 119 -12.76 13.68 -5.24
N THR A 120 -12.64 14.96 -4.91
CA THR A 120 -11.47 15.53 -4.23
C THR A 120 -11.13 14.83 -2.91
N CYS A 121 -12.11 14.33 -2.15
CA CYS A 121 -11.84 13.64 -0.89
C CYS A 121 -11.14 12.29 -1.11
N VAL A 122 -11.39 11.60 -2.24
CA VAL A 122 -10.69 10.36 -2.61
C VAL A 122 -9.24 10.67 -2.95
N ARG A 123 -8.99 11.70 -3.77
CA ARG A 123 -7.64 12.14 -4.13
C ARG A 123 -6.86 12.60 -2.90
N ALA A 124 -7.48 13.33 -1.98
CA ALA A 124 -6.87 13.72 -0.70
C ALA A 124 -6.54 12.50 0.18
N ALA A 125 -7.44 11.51 0.27
CA ALA A 125 -7.16 10.26 0.98
C ALA A 125 -6.00 9.49 0.35
N TYR A 126 -5.89 9.48 -0.97
CA TYR A 126 -4.76 8.92 -1.68
C TYR A 126 -3.45 9.65 -1.36
N ALA A 127 -3.46 10.99 -1.47
CA ALA A 127 -2.32 11.86 -1.13
C ALA A 127 -1.81 11.63 0.29
N LYS A 128 -2.71 11.38 1.24
CA LYS A 128 -2.35 11.05 2.63
C LYS A 128 -1.58 9.73 2.76
N ASN A 129 -1.82 8.76 1.88
CA ASN A 129 -1.31 7.39 1.99
C ASN A 129 -0.13 7.08 1.05
N ILE A 130 0.01 7.77 -0.09
CA ILE A 130 1.02 7.44 -1.12
C ILE A 130 2.45 7.37 -0.58
N ALA A 131 2.80 8.25 0.35
CA ALA A 131 4.13 8.25 0.95
C ALA A 131 4.40 7.01 1.81
N LYS A 132 3.38 6.49 2.50
CA LYS A 132 3.48 5.24 3.25
C LYS A 132 3.49 4.03 2.31
N LEU A 133 2.72 4.05 1.22
CA LEU A 133 2.80 3.01 0.19
C LEU A 133 4.20 2.95 -0.46
N ALA A 134 4.81 4.11 -0.72
CA ALA A 134 6.18 4.19 -1.23
C ALA A 134 7.19 3.55 -0.26
N GLU A 135 7.09 3.90 1.03
CA GLU A 135 7.89 3.32 2.11
C GLU A 135 7.74 1.79 2.19
N ILE A 136 6.49 1.27 2.14
CA ILE A 136 6.23 -0.17 2.17
C ILE A 136 6.80 -0.86 0.91
N SER A 137 6.62 -0.25 -0.27
CA SER A 137 7.13 -0.82 -1.53
C SER A 137 8.66 -0.96 -1.53
N LEU A 138 9.36 0.03 -0.97
CA LEU A 138 10.81 -0.02 -0.83
C LEU A 138 11.22 -1.09 0.19
N ARG A 139 10.53 -1.18 1.33
CA ARG A 139 10.78 -2.21 2.34
C ARG A 139 10.64 -3.62 1.78
N TYR A 140 9.62 -3.87 0.97
CA TYR A 140 9.44 -5.17 0.31
C TYR A 140 10.58 -5.45 -0.68
N LEU A 141 10.94 -4.46 -1.50
CA LEU A 141 12.01 -4.58 -2.48
C LEU A 141 13.35 -4.93 -1.81
N GLU A 142 13.70 -4.25 -0.72
CA GLU A 142 14.90 -4.53 0.08
C GLU A 142 14.87 -5.94 0.68
N GLN A 143 13.71 -6.41 1.13
CA GLN A 143 13.58 -7.77 1.66
C GLN A 143 13.81 -8.83 0.57
N ILE A 144 13.26 -8.63 -0.62
CA ILE A 144 13.47 -9.53 -1.77
C ILE A 144 14.95 -9.57 -2.15
N GLN A 145 15.62 -8.42 -2.15
CA GLN A 145 17.05 -8.33 -2.41
C GLN A 145 17.87 -9.13 -1.39
N ASN A 146 17.58 -8.97 -0.09
CA ASN A 146 18.26 -9.71 0.99
C ASN A 146 18.00 -11.21 0.90
N ASP A 147 16.74 -11.62 0.69
CA ASP A 147 16.35 -13.02 0.50
C ASP A 147 17.01 -13.63 -0.76
N TRP A 148 17.35 -12.81 -1.76
CA TRP A 148 18.12 -13.26 -2.92
C TRP A 148 19.60 -13.48 -2.58
N TYR A 149 20.24 -12.55 -1.86
CA TYR A 149 21.65 -12.68 -1.48
C TYR A 149 21.91 -13.85 -0.52
N ASP A 150 21.01 -14.10 0.44
CA ASP A 150 21.15 -15.20 1.40
C ASP A 150 21.10 -16.58 0.72
N HIS A 151 20.33 -16.72 -0.35
CA HIS A 151 20.10 -18.00 -1.05
C HIS A 151 20.90 -18.17 -2.36
N SER A 152 21.47 -17.10 -2.91
CA SER A 152 22.22 -17.12 -4.18
C SER A 152 23.69 -17.57 -4.06
N SER A 153 24.10 -18.03 -2.87
CA SER A 153 25.35 -18.80 -2.70
C SER A 153 25.38 -20.11 -3.52
N ILE A 154 24.26 -20.53 -4.13
CA ILE A 154 24.15 -21.82 -4.83
C ILE A 154 23.88 -21.72 -6.35
N ASN A 155 23.26 -20.67 -6.91
CA ASN A 155 22.98 -20.62 -8.37
C ASN A 155 22.90 -19.19 -8.96
N LYS A 156 23.95 -18.77 -9.66
CA LYS A 156 24.05 -17.49 -10.41
C LYS A 156 23.43 -17.57 -11.81
N LYS A 157 22.10 -17.70 -11.96
CA LYS A 157 21.49 -17.69 -13.32
C LYS A 157 20.38 -16.68 -13.59
N ASP A 158 19.73 -16.10 -12.58
CA ASP A 158 18.83 -14.96 -12.79
C ASP A 158 19.19 -13.85 -11.79
N THR A 159 20.03 -12.90 -12.17
CA THR A 159 20.40 -11.82 -11.25
C THR A 159 19.19 -10.89 -11.09
N PHE A 160 18.50 -10.97 -9.95
CA PHE A 160 17.51 -9.97 -9.56
C PHE A 160 18.13 -8.56 -9.67
N ASN A 161 17.57 -7.71 -10.54
CA ASN A 161 18.12 -6.38 -10.79
C ASN A 161 17.40 -5.35 -9.92
N TYR A 162 17.90 -5.19 -8.70
CA TYR A 162 17.37 -4.22 -7.74
C TYR A 162 17.26 -2.80 -8.31
N GLU A 163 18.24 -2.35 -9.10
CA GLU A 163 18.22 -1.00 -9.67
C GLU A 163 17.07 -0.82 -10.68
N LEU A 164 16.79 -1.84 -11.49
CA LEU A 164 15.69 -1.81 -12.46
C LEU A 164 14.33 -1.81 -11.75
N GLU A 165 14.16 -2.63 -10.72
CA GLU A 165 12.91 -2.67 -9.95
C GLU A 165 12.68 -1.38 -9.15
N LEU A 166 13.73 -0.83 -8.52
CA LEU A 166 13.68 0.46 -7.85
C LEU A 166 13.33 1.58 -8.84
N GLN A 167 13.88 1.52 -10.04
CA GLN A 167 13.57 2.47 -11.11
C GLN A 167 12.09 2.45 -11.46
N ALA A 168 11.51 1.25 -11.64
CA ALA A 168 10.08 1.10 -11.95
C ALA A 168 9.20 1.68 -10.84
N LEU A 169 9.52 1.37 -9.57
CA LEU A 169 8.81 1.95 -8.41
C LEU A 169 8.89 3.47 -8.39
N HIS A 170 10.08 4.04 -8.61
CA HIS A 170 10.26 5.49 -8.68
C HIS A 170 9.44 6.13 -9.80
N GLU A 171 9.38 5.52 -10.98
CA GLU A 171 8.61 6.06 -12.11
C GLU A 171 7.10 6.10 -11.82
N MET A 172 6.52 5.00 -11.36
CA MET A 172 5.08 4.93 -11.07
C MET A 172 4.66 5.90 -9.95
N ILE A 173 5.45 5.96 -8.88
CA ILE A 173 5.15 6.85 -7.74
C ILE A 173 5.39 8.31 -8.14
N SER A 174 6.41 8.61 -8.94
CA SER A 174 6.67 9.96 -9.45
C SER A 174 5.50 10.49 -10.29
N GLN A 175 4.96 9.67 -11.20
CA GLN A 175 3.79 10.04 -12.00
C GLN A 175 2.60 10.40 -11.10
N THR A 176 2.35 9.57 -10.08
CA THR A 176 1.23 9.77 -9.15
C THR A 176 1.43 11.01 -8.27
N VAL A 177 2.64 11.20 -7.74
CA VAL A 177 3.00 12.37 -6.91
C VAL A 177 2.90 13.67 -7.72
N SER A 178 3.35 13.67 -8.98
CA SER A 178 3.24 14.84 -9.85
C SER A 178 1.77 15.22 -10.11
N ALA A 179 0.91 14.23 -10.36
CA ALA A 179 -0.53 14.46 -10.52
C ALA A 179 -1.17 15.10 -9.27
N LEU A 180 -0.78 14.66 -8.08
CA LEU A 180 -1.31 15.19 -6.80
C LEU A 180 -0.73 16.58 -6.45
N LEU A 181 0.56 16.83 -6.75
CA LEU A 181 1.18 18.15 -6.55
C LEU A 181 0.64 19.22 -7.52
N THR A 182 0.10 18.79 -8.66
CA THR A 182 -0.54 19.66 -9.65
C THR A 182 -2.06 19.61 -9.59
N ASP A 183 -2.64 19.05 -8.51
CA ASP A 183 -4.09 18.97 -8.35
C ASP A 183 -4.72 20.37 -8.36
N THR A 184 -5.88 20.45 -9.01
CA THR A 184 -6.73 21.64 -9.06
C THR A 184 -7.18 22.13 -7.67
N GLN A 185 -7.20 21.25 -6.67
CA GLN A 185 -7.68 21.54 -5.32
C GLN A 185 -6.52 21.64 -4.34
N SER A 186 -6.43 22.76 -3.64
CA SER A 186 -5.34 23.03 -2.69
C SER A 186 -5.29 22.05 -1.51
N ASN A 187 -6.43 21.54 -1.05
CA ASN A 187 -6.46 20.57 0.05
C ASN A 187 -5.72 19.26 -0.29
N VAL A 188 -5.74 18.80 -1.55
CA VAL A 188 -5.00 17.59 -1.98
C VAL A 188 -3.50 17.87 -1.93
N LYS A 189 -3.07 19.01 -2.49
CA LYS A 189 -1.68 19.48 -2.47
C LYS A 189 -1.16 19.61 -1.04
N GLN A 190 -1.90 20.30 -0.17
CA GLN A 190 -1.57 20.47 1.25
C GLN A 190 -1.47 19.12 1.97
N THR A 191 -2.45 18.23 1.77
CA THR A 191 -2.44 16.90 2.40
C THR A 191 -1.18 16.11 2.05
N LEU A 192 -0.74 16.16 0.78
CA LEU A 192 0.48 15.51 0.34
C LEU A 192 1.73 16.12 0.98
N VAL A 193 1.79 17.46 1.03
CA VAL A 193 2.91 18.18 1.64
C VAL A 193 3.02 17.87 3.14
N ASP A 194 1.91 17.97 3.86
CA ASP A 194 1.87 17.79 5.31
C ASP A 194 2.14 16.34 5.74
N SER A 195 1.56 15.38 5.01
CA SER A 195 1.59 13.97 5.44
C SER A 195 2.73 13.17 4.81
N GLY A 196 3.22 13.59 3.64
CA GLY A 196 3.98 12.70 2.76
C GLY A 196 5.35 13.19 2.31
N ILE A 197 5.60 14.49 2.29
CA ILE A 197 6.73 15.03 1.51
C ILE A 197 8.10 14.55 2.00
N THR A 198 8.31 14.50 3.32
CA THR A 198 9.59 14.06 3.89
C THR A 198 9.88 12.60 3.55
N LYS A 199 8.87 11.73 3.64
CA LYS A 199 9.00 10.30 3.32
C LYS A 199 9.24 10.09 1.82
N LEU A 200 8.56 10.85 0.97
CA LEU A 200 8.77 10.81 -0.47
C LEU A 200 10.17 11.30 -0.85
N CYS A 201 10.69 12.34 -0.22
CA CYS A 201 12.07 12.79 -0.41
C CYS A 201 13.09 11.70 -0.05
N VAL A 202 12.85 10.95 1.03
CA VAL A 202 13.69 9.81 1.42
C VAL A 202 13.57 8.68 0.38
N PHE A 203 12.36 8.34 -0.04
CA PHE A 203 12.09 7.30 -1.02
C PHE A 203 12.76 7.57 -2.38
N PHE A 204 12.64 8.79 -2.91
CA PHE A 204 13.24 9.18 -4.19
C PHE A 204 14.76 9.40 -4.10
N GLY A 205 15.26 9.74 -2.91
CA GLY A 205 16.61 10.22 -2.73
C GLY A 205 16.84 11.63 -3.27
N LYS A 206 18.00 12.22 -2.92
CA LYS A 206 18.28 13.65 -3.11
C LYS A 206 18.08 14.17 -4.54
N ALA A 207 18.63 13.45 -5.53
CA ALA A 207 18.60 13.92 -6.92
C ALA A 207 17.16 13.95 -7.47
N ARG A 208 16.42 12.85 -7.35
CA ARG A 208 15.05 12.75 -7.85
C ARG A 208 14.05 13.57 -7.06
N ALA A 209 14.23 13.70 -5.75
CA ALA A 209 13.39 14.59 -4.95
C ALA A 209 13.47 16.03 -5.46
N ASN A 210 14.66 16.50 -5.85
CA ASN A 210 14.79 17.84 -6.45
C ASN A 210 14.03 17.96 -7.78
N ASP A 211 14.06 16.93 -8.62
CA ASP A 211 13.39 16.98 -9.93
C ASP A 211 11.86 16.87 -9.80
N VAL A 212 11.38 15.93 -8.96
CA VAL A 212 9.98 15.53 -8.84
C VAL A 212 9.19 16.37 -7.84
N ILE A 213 9.84 16.87 -6.77
CA ILE A 213 9.14 17.54 -5.67
C ILE A 213 9.44 19.04 -5.66
N LEU A 214 10.72 19.42 -5.74
CA LEU A 214 11.14 20.80 -5.47
C LEU A 214 10.61 21.79 -6.51
N SER A 215 10.57 21.41 -7.78
CA SER A 215 9.98 22.21 -8.87
C SER A 215 8.51 22.55 -8.61
N HIS A 216 7.74 21.57 -8.16
CA HIS A 216 6.32 21.72 -7.82
C HIS A 216 6.11 22.48 -6.50
N MET A 217 6.95 22.25 -5.48
CA MET A 217 6.87 22.98 -4.21
C MET A 217 7.15 24.47 -4.36
N ILE A 218 8.14 24.86 -5.18
CA ILE A 218 8.40 26.28 -5.46
C ILE A 218 7.18 26.93 -6.12
N THR A 219 6.55 26.23 -7.07
CA THR A 219 5.34 26.74 -7.74
C THR A 219 4.18 26.86 -6.77
N PHE A 220 3.97 25.84 -5.93
CA PHE A 220 2.91 25.80 -4.93
C PHE A 220 3.07 26.89 -3.86
N LEU A 221 4.27 27.08 -3.30
CA LEU A 221 4.55 28.10 -2.29
C LEU A 221 4.48 29.54 -2.84
N ASN A 222 4.68 29.71 -4.15
CA ASN A 222 4.57 31.00 -4.82
C ASN A 222 3.14 31.35 -5.24
N ASP A 223 2.20 30.42 -5.11
CA ASP A 223 0.81 30.63 -5.51
C ASP A 223 0.12 31.58 -4.52
N LYS A 224 -0.23 32.79 -4.98
CA LYS A 224 -0.63 33.92 -4.13
C LYS A 224 -2.06 33.82 -3.60
N GLU A 225 -2.83 32.85 -4.08
CA GLU A 225 -4.24 32.68 -3.74
C GLU A 225 -4.48 31.88 -2.45
N ASP A 226 -3.52 31.07 -2.01
CA ASP A 226 -3.61 30.31 -0.75
C ASP A 226 -3.11 31.12 0.45
N ARG A 227 -3.98 32.01 0.95
CA ARG A 227 -3.73 32.84 2.16
C ARG A 227 -3.51 32.03 3.44
N GLU A 228 -3.88 30.74 3.47
CA GLU A 228 -3.71 29.86 4.63
C GLU A 228 -2.29 29.29 4.79
N LEU A 229 -1.39 29.56 3.83
CA LEU A 229 0.01 29.11 3.85
C LEU A 229 1.01 30.20 4.33
N ARG A 230 0.52 31.30 4.93
CA ARG A 230 1.34 32.32 5.59
C ARG A 230 1.41 32.12 7.09
#